data_AF-A0A1Y4LXC8-F1
#
_entry.id   AF-A0A1Y4LXC8-F1
#
_cell.length_a   1.000
_cell.length_b   1.000
_cell.length_c   1.000
_cell.angle_alpha   90.00
_cell.angle_beta   90.00
_cell.angle_gamma   90.00
#
_symmetry.space_group_name_H-M   'P 1'
#
loop_
_entity.id
_entity.type
_entity.pdbx_description
1 polymer ?
#
loop_
_entity_poly.entity_id
_entity_poly.type
_entity_poly.pdbx_seq_one_letter_code
_entity_poly.pdbx_strand_id
1 'polypeptide(L)'
;MARLVTKFKYLKADQEKPIGGYATYIATREGVEKIDESFKLAPATVKQQKLIEKILGDFPDSATMLEYEDYKRDKTVGAASEFITRAIEDNAHEILNQKTYADYIGTRPGAERFGSHGLFTDDGVQVKLKEVSQELNAHQGNVWTLIISLRREDAERLGFNTGIRWRNMLRTQTQSLADSLKIPMDHLKWYAAFHNESHHPHIHLLAYSTVEKEGFLTKQGVAKMRSSLAKDIFEQDLLCIYERPLQ
;
A
#
# COMPACT_ATOMS: atom_id res chain seq x y z
N MET A 1 -11.79 12.75 -13.31
CA MET A 1 -12.05 11.32 -13.03
C MET A 1 -11.16 10.93 -11.87
N ALA A 2 -11.71 10.20 -10.90
CA ALA A 2 -10.94 9.62 -9.81
C ALA A 2 -9.79 8.74 -10.35
N ARG A 3 -8.64 8.74 -9.67
CA ARG A 3 -7.43 8.05 -10.16
C ARG A 3 -6.93 7.04 -9.14
N LEU A 4 -6.93 5.77 -9.53
CA LEU A 4 -6.37 4.67 -8.76
C LEU A 4 -4.86 4.55 -8.98
N VAL A 5 -4.07 4.63 -7.93
CA VAL A 5 -2.63 4.30 -7.98
C VAL A 5 -2.44 2.88 -7.45
N THR A 6 -1.88 2.01 -8.29
CA THR A 6 -1.54 0.63 -7.92
C THR A 6 -0.05 0.40 -8.14
N LYS A 7 0.66 -0.05 -7.11
CA LYS A 7 2.09 -0.37 -7.17
C LYS A 7 2.30 -1.86 -6.89
N PHE A 8 3.05 -2.53 -7.77
CA PHE A 8 3.34 -3.96 -7.72
C PHE A 8 4.86 -4.16 -7.70
N LYS A 9 5.40 -4.83 -6.68
CA LYS A 9 6.85 -5.07 -6.54
C LYS A 9 7.18 -6.51 -6.18
N TYR A 10 8.31 -6.99 -6.70
CA TYR A 10 8.89 -8.32 -6.50
C TYR A 10 9.94 -8.28 -5.40
N LEU A 11 9.86 -9.21 -4.44
CA LEU A 11 10.81 -9.35 -3.33
C LEU A 11 11.88 -10.40 -3.65
N LYS A 12 13.17 -10.04 -3.55
CA LYS A 12 14.30 -10.99 -3.56
C LYS A 12 14.76 -11.27 -2.12
N ALA A 13 15.29 -12.47 -1.89
CA ALA A 13 15.67 -12.94 -0.55
C ALA A 13 16.98 -12.35 0.01
N ASP A 14 17.74 -11.57 -0.77
CA ASP A 14 19.19 -11.40 -0.57
C ASP A 14 19.78 -10.06 -1.04
N GLN A 15 19.19 -8.89 -0.70
CA GLN A 15 19.84 -7.58 -0.98
C GLN A 15 20.13 -6.74 0.28
N GLU A 16 21.42 -6.58 0.59
CA GLU A 16 21.96 -5.58 1.50
C GLU A 16 22.10 -4.21 0.79
N LYS A 17 21.13 -3.30 1.01
CA LYS A 17 21.33 -1.86 0.78
C LYS A 17 21.59 -1.18 2.14
N PRO A 18 22.30 -0.04 2.22
CA PRO A 18 22.57 0.62 3.50
C PRO A 18 21.28 1.17 4.14
N ILE A 19 20.76 0.44 5.13
CA ILE A 19 19.46 0.61 5.82
C ILE A 19 19.43 1.79 6.81
N GLY A 20 20.59 2.25 7.29
CA GLY A 20 20.69 3.11 8.49
C GLY A 20 19.97 4.46 8.43
N GLY A 21 19.89 5.10 7.26
CA GLY A 21 19.25 6.40 7.10
C GLY A 21 17.71 6.34 7.12
N TYR A 22 17.14 5.30 6.49
CA TYR A 22 15.69 5.14 6.37
C TYR A 22 15.08 4.53 7.64
N ALA A 23 15.77 3.57 8.26
CA ALA A 23 15.35 2.98 9.53
C ALA A 23 15.25 4.03 10.66
N THR A 24 16.19 4.99 10.71
CA THR A 24 16.16 6.09 11.69
C THR A 24 14.95 7.02 11.49
N TYR A 25 14.54 7.26 10.24
CA TYR A 25 13.36 8.08 9.92
C TYR A 25 12.05 7.35 10.28
N ILE A 26 11.97 6.04 10.01
CA ILE A 26 10.84 5.19 10.39
C ILE A 26 10.69 5.10 11.91
N ALA A 27 11.81 4.97 12.64
CA ALA A 27 11.83 4.79 14.09
C ALA A 27 11.57 6.07 14.91
N THR A 28 11.64 7.27 14.30
CA THR A 28 11.51 8.56 15.02
C THR A 28 10.20 9.29 14.77
N ARG A 29 9.28 8.73 13.97
CA ARG A 29 7.94 9.30 13.75
C ARG A 29 6.93 8.68 14.73
N GLU A 30 6.94 9.15 15.97
CA GLU A 30 5.81 8.90 16.89
C GLU A 30 4.71 9.95 16.72
N GLY A 31 3.47 9.50 16.92
CA GLY A 31 2.21 10.21 16.72
C GLY A 31 2.02 11.40 17.67
N VAL A 32 2.73 12.49 17.38
CA VAL A 32 2.51 13.77 18.05
C VAL A 32 1.32 14.46 17.38
N GLU A 33 0.23 14.59 18.12
CA GLU A 33 -0.82 15.57 17.86
C GLU A 33 -0.17 16.96 17.97
N LYS A 34 0.11 17.59 16.82
CA LYS A 34 0.76 18.90 16.76
C LYS A 34 -0.33 19.96 16.68
N ILE A 35 -0.54 20.63 17.82
CA ILE A 35 -1.64 21.56 18.11
C ILE A 35 -1.68 22.78 17.17
N ASP A 36 -0.57 23.11 16.49
CA ASP A 36 -0.51 24.08 15.40
C ASP A 36 0.13 23.42 14.18
N GLU A 37 -0.63 23.23 13.11
CA GLU A 37 -0.16 22.65 11.85
C GLU A 37 0.32 23.70 10.84
N SER A 38 0.24 25.00 11.15
CA SER A 38 0.59 26.08 10.21
C SER A 38 2.06 26.00 9.74
N PHE A 39 2.97 25.48 10.57
CA PHE A 39 4.36 25.23 10.17
C PHE A 39 4.48 24.24 9.00
N LYS A 40 3.50 23.34 8.80
CA LYS A 40 3.47 22.42 7.66
C LYS A 40 3.26 23.16 6.34
N LEU A 41 2.70 24.36 6.35
CA LEU A 41 2.49 25.20 5.16
C LEU A 41 3.77 25.93 4.72
N ALA A 42 4.81 25.96 5.56
CA ALA A 42 6.09 26.54 5.18
C ALA A 42 6.70 25.79 3.98
N PRO A 43 7.57 26.43 3.18
CA PRO A 43 8.28 25.76 2.09
C PRO A 43 9.08 24.56 2.58
N ALA A 44 9.09 23.47 1.79
CA ALA A 44 9.85 22.27 2.10
C ALA A 44 11.32 22.58 2.37
N THR A 45 11.85 22.02 3.45
CA THR A 45 13.24 22.28 3.87
C THR A 45 14.25 21.71 2.88
N VAL A 46 15.45 22.28 2.82
CA VAL A 46 16.56 21.74 2.00
C VAL A 46 16.86 20.27 2.32
N LYS A 47 16.72 19.85 3.59
CA LYS A 47 16.89 18.45 4.00
C LYS A 47 15.82 17.55 3.39
N GLN A 48 14.56 17.98 3.40
CA GLN A 48 13.47 17.23 2.78
C GLN A 48 13.66 17.14 1.27
N GLN A 49 14.01 18.25 0.59
CA GLN A 49 14.24 18.25 -0.85
C GLN A 49 15.34 17.25 -1.26
N LYS A 50 16.48 17.26 -0.57
CA LYS A 50 17.57 16.29 -0.81
C LYS A 50 17.13 14.84 -0.56
N LEU A 51 16.34 14.60 0.48
CA LEU A 51 15.83 13.27 0.77
C LEU A 51 14.84 12.79 -0.30
N ILE A 52 14.01 13.69 -0.82
CA ILE A 52 13.08 13.43 -1.92
C ILE A 52 13.85 13.07 -3.20
N GLU A 53 14.88 13.84 -3.55
CA GLU A 53 15.76 13.52 -4.69
C GLU A 53 16.39 12.14 -4.54
N LYS A 54 16.90 11.81 -3.35
CA LYS A 54 17.45 10.48 -3.06
C LYS A 54 16.41 9.38 -3.23
N ILE A 55 15.20 9.56 -2.69
CA ILE A 55 14.10 8.60 -2.80
C ILE A 55 13.72 8.37 -4.27
N LEU A 56 13.65 9.42 -5.08
CA LEU A 56 13.33 9.30 -6.50
C LEU A 56 14.47 8.65 -7.30
N GLY A 57 15.72 8.81 -6.86
CA GLY A 57 16.86 8.09 -7.43
C GLY A 57 16.83 6.59 -7.09
N ASP A 58 16.58 6.25 -5.82
CA ASP A 58 16.57 4.87 -5.34
C ASP A 58 15.30 4.10 -5.75
N PHE A 59 14.16 4.80 -5.80
CA PHE A 59 12.84 4.26 -6.11
C PHE A 59 12.10 5.16 -7.12
N PRO A 60 12.48 5.14 -8.41
CA PRO A 60 11.93 6.04 -9.43
C PRO A 60 10.41 5.95 -9.60
N ASP A 61 9.82 4.80 -9.30
CA ASP A 61 8.38 4.58 -9.36
C ASP A 61 7.59 5.37 -8.31
N SER A 62 8.26 5.87 -7.26
CA SER A 62 7.66 6.79 -6.27
C SER A 62 7.22 8.11 -6.88
N ALA A 63 7.70 8.45 -8.09
CA ALA A 63 7.21 9.59 -8.86
C ALA A 63 5.73 9.48 -9.30
N THR A 64 5.12 8.31 -9.16
CA THR A 64 3.71 8.06 -9.54
C THR A 64 2.72 8.20 -8.36
N MET A 65 3.23 8.43 -7.15
CA MET A 65 2.44 8.53 -5.91
C MET A 65 1.60 9.81 -5.88
N LEU A 66 0.42 9.73 -5.26
CA LEU A 66 -0.46 10.89 -5.07
C LEU A 66 0.22 11.94 -4.17
N GLU A 67 0.95 11.47 -3.17
CA GLU A 67 1.73 12.26 -2.24
C GLU A 67 2.85 13.03 -2.95
N TYR A 68 3.48 12.44 -3.97
CA TYR A 68 4.47 13.16 -4.78
C TYR A 68 3.83 14.24 -5.64
N GLU A 69 2.63 14.02 -6.14
CA GLU A 69 1.88 15.05 -6.87
C GLU A 69 1.51 16.22 -5.99
N ASP A 70 1.03 15.94 -4.77
CA ASP A 70 0.73 16.98 -3.79
C ASP A 70 2.01 17.73 -3.40
N TYR A 71 3.14 17.03 -3.19
CA TYR A 71 4.43 17.68 -2.97
C TYR A 71 4.85 18.57 -4.15
N LYS A 72 4.68 18.14 -5.40
CA LYS A 72 5.02 18.96 -6.57
C LYS A 72 4.15 20.20 -6.69
N ARG A 73 2.87 20.09 -6.33
CA ARG A 73 1.88 21.18 -6.38
C ARG A 73 2.16 22.22 -5.31
N ASP A 74 2.29 21.78 -4.06
CA ASP A 74 2.26 22.68 -2.91
C ASP A 74 3.68 23.01 -2.40
N LYS A 75 4.64 22.08 -2.58
CA LYS A 75 6.06 22.20 -2.17
C LYS A 75 6.25 22.62 -0.70
N THR A 76 5.33 22.22 0.17
CA THR A 76 5.34 22.55 1.59
C THR A 76 6.05 21.47 2.43
N VAL A 77 6.42 21.81 3.67
CA VAL A 77 6.98 20.88 4.66
C VAL A 77 6.03 19.71 4.90
N GLY A 78 4.72 19.98 4.97
CA GLY A 78 3.67 18.98 5.13
C GLY A 78 3.66 17.99 3.97
N ALA A 79 3.47 18.49 2.75
CA ALA A 79 3.41 17.64 1.55
C ALA A 79 4.71 16.85 1.33
N ALA A 80 5.86 17.46 1.62
CA ALA A 80 7.16 16.77 1.58
C ALA A 80 7.25 15.63 2.60
N SER A 81 6.79 15.85 3.84
CA SER A 81 6.83 14.82 4.89
C SER A 81 5.91 13.65 4.59
N GLU A 82 4.71 13.94 4.08
CA GLU A 82 3.75 12.92 3.67
C GLU A 82 4.33 12.08 2.53
N PHE A 83 4.89 12.70 1.49
CA PHE A 83 5.57 11.97 0.41
C PHE A 83 6.75 11.13 0.90
N ILE A 84 7.66 11.71 1.71
CA ILE A 84 8.83 10.98 2.20
C ILE A 84 8.39 9.75 3.00
N THR A 85 7.44 9.91 3.91
CA THR A 85 6.96 8.80 4.73
C THR A 85 6.30 7.73 3.87
N ARG A 86 5.39 8.14 2.99
CA ARG A 86 4.70 7.22 2.09
C ARG A 86 5.67 6.46 1.19
N ALA A 87 6.64 7.16 0.62
CA ALA A 87 7.63 6.55 -0.24
C ALA A 87 8.51 5.56 0.54
N ILE A 88 8.85 5.85 1.79
CA ILE A 88 9.59 4.89 2.62
C ILE A 88 8.70 3.69 2.95
N GLU A 89 7.44 3.88 3.30
CA GLU A 89 6.49 2.79 3.59
C GLU A 89 6.28 1.85 2.40
N ASP A 90 6.05 2.42 1.21
CA ASP A 90 5.85 1.66 -0.03
C ASP A 90 7.07 0.85 -0.45
N ASN A 91 8.25 1.28 0.00
CA ASN A 91 9.51 0.62 -0.31
C ASN A 91 10.09 -0.07 0.94
N ALA A 92 9.35 -0.12 2.05
CA ALA A 92 9.83 -0.71 3.29
C ALA A 92 10.15 -2.20 3.12
N HIS A 93 9.45 -2.90 2.23
CA HIS A 93 9.76 -4.29 1.88
C HIS A 93 11.10 -4.47 1.16
N GLU A 94 11.65 -3.45 0.48
CA GLU A 94 13.01 -3.49 -0.09
C GLU A 94 14.09 -3.17 0.97
N ILE A 95 13.68 -2.57 2.10
CA ILE A 95 14.57 -2.13 3.19
C ILE A 95 14.54 -3.13 4.36
N LEU A 96 13.41 -3.82 4.53
CA LEU A 96 13.10 -4.73 5.62
C LEU A 96 12.88 -6.13 5.05
N ASN A 97 13.27 -7.16 5.81
CA ASN A 97 12.90 -8.54 5.47
C ASN A 97 11.38 -8.77 5.60
N GLN A 98 10.88 -9.87 5.03
CA GLN A 98 9.45 -10.17 4.93
C GLN A 98 8.72 -10.17 6.28
N LYS A 99 9.36 -10.72 7.33
CA LYS A 99 8.87 -10.67 8.73
C LYS A 99 8.53 -9.25 9.15
N THR A 100 9.53 -8.40 9.01
CA THR A 100 9.52 -7.07 9.58
C THR A 100 8.56 -6.20 8.80
N TYR A 101 8.38 -6.46 7.50
CA TYR A 101 7.40 -5.75 6.69
C TYR A 101 5.95 -6.08 7.09
N ALA A 102 5.59 -7.37 7.28
CA ALA A 102 4.24 -7.75 7.71
C ALA A 102 3.92 -7.23 9.12
N ASP A 103 4.87 -7.36 10.06
CA ASP A 103 4.79 -6.78 11.40
C ASP A 103 4.61 -5.25 11.33
N TYR A 104 5.40 -4.57 10.50
CA TYR A 104 5.39 -3.13 10.34
C TYR A 104 4.03 -2.60 9.86
N ILE A 105 3.50 -3.12 8.74
CA ILE A 105 2.22 -2.61 8.20
C ILE A 105 1.03 -2.93 9.11
N GLY A 106 1.13 -3.99 9.93
CA GLY A 106 0.07 -4.41 10.83
C GLY A 106 0.05 -3.68 12.17
N THR A 107 1.17 -3.09 12.60
CA THR A 107 1.30 -2.53 13.97
C THR A 107 1.53 -1.03 14.01
N ARG A 108 1.90 -0.40 12.89
CA ARG A 108 2.23 1.03 12.86
C ARG A 108 1.04 1.94 13.24
N PRO A 109 1.33 3.16 13.73
CA PRO A 109 0.33 4.21 13.84
C PRO A 109 -0.38 4.45 12.50
N GLY A 110 -1.69 4.65 12.54
CA GLY A 110 -2.54 4.84 11.35
C GLY A 110 -3.19 3.55 10.80
N ALA A 111 -2.68 2.38 11.17
CA ALA A 111 -3.31 1.11 10.80
C ALA A 111 -4.64 0.92 11.57
N GLU A 112 -5.73 0.71 10.85
CA GLU A 112 -7.03 0.38 11.46
C GLU A 112 -6.97 -1.05 12.01
N ARG A 113 -7.28 -1.21 13.31
CA ARG A 113 -7.05 -2.47 14.03
C ARG A 113 -8.29 -3.36 14.07
N PHE A 114 -8.11 -4.63 13.72
CA PHE A 114 -9.09 -5.70 13.88
C PHE A 114 -8.70 -6.61 15.05
N GLY A 115 -8.50 -6.02 16.23
CA GLY A 115 -7.94 -6.67 17.41
C GLY A 115 -6.63 -6.03 17.86
N SER A 116 -5.60 -6.83 18.16
CA SER A 116 -4.30 -6.32 18.62
C SER A 116 -3.42 -5.75 17.50
N HIS A 117 -3.78 -5.97 16.23
CA HIS A 117 -3.08 -5.47 15.04
C HIS A 117 -4.07 -5.19 13.89
N GLY A 118 -3.60 -4.58 12.80
CA GLY A 118 -4.37 -4.19 11.63
C GLY A 118 -4.39 -5.18 10.46
N LEU A 119 -3.62 -6.28 10.53
CA LEU A 119 -3.69 -7.31 9.48
C LEU A 119 -5.05 -8.02 9.46
N PHE A 120 -5.58 -8.21 8.27
CA PHE A 120 -6.76 -9.03 7.98
C PHE A 120 -6.54 -9.89 6.72
N THR A 121 -7.40 -10.89 6.54
CA THR A 121 -7.40 -11.81 5.38
C THR A 121 -8.83 -12.29 5.08
N ASP A 122 -8.98 -13.44 4.44
CA ASP A 122 -10.23 -14.07 4.06
C ASP A 122 -11.19 -14.30 5.23
N ASP A 123 -12.46 -14.56 4.92
CA ASP A 123 -13.50 -14.74 5.91
C ASP A 123 -13.33 -16.01 6.75
N GLY A 124 -13.69 -15.94 8.03
CA GLY A 124 -13.52 -17.05 8.97
C GLY A 124 -12.08 -17.36 9.40
N VAL A 125 -11.07 -16.65 8.87
CA VAL A 125 -9.66 -16.88 9.20
C VAL A 125 -9.19 -15.87 10.25
N GLN A 126 -8.82 -16.37 11.44
CA GLN A 126 -8.17 -15.55 12.45
C GLN A 126 -6.72 -15.28 12.06
N VAL A 127 -6.34 -14.01 11.96
CA VAL A 127 -4.95 -13.62 11.73
C VAL A 127 -4.21 -13.57 13.06
N LYS A 128 -3.11 -14.33 13.16
CA LYS A 128 -2.17 -14.26 14.27
C LYS A 128 -0.84 -13.76 13.75
N LEU A 129 -0.54 -12.48 14.01
CA LEU A 129 0.63 -11.80 13.47
C LEU A 129 1.94 -12.62 13.58
N LYS A 130 2.21 -13.20 14.76
CA LYS A 130 3.42 -14.00 14.98
C LYS A 130 3.52 -15.21 14.05
N GLU A 131 2.40 -15.90 13.79
CA GLU A 131 2.36 -17.07 12.90
C GLU A 131 2.56 -16.64 11.44
N VAL A 132 1.89 -15.57 10.99
CA VAL A 132 2.08 -14.98 9.65
C VAL A 132 3.53 -14.60 9.42
N SER A 133 4.14 -13.93 10.39
CA SER A 133 5.53 -13.48 10.29
C SER A 133 6.52 -14.65 10.32
N GLN A 134 6.23 -15.73 11.05
CA GLN A 134 7.04 -16.97 10.99
C GLN A 134 6.92 -17.66 9.63
N GLU A 135 5.71 -17.72 9.07
CA GLU A 135 5.46 -18.34 7.77
C GLU A 135 6.19 -17.60 6.64
N LEU A 136 6.07 -16.27 6.60
CA LEU A 136 6.78 -15.45 5.62
C LEU A 136 8.30 -15.59 5.72
N ASN A 137 8.87 -15.77 6.92
CA ASN A 137 10.31 -16.01 7.06
C ASN A 137 10.78 -17.35 6.47
N ALA A 138 9.96 -18.38 6.61
CA ALA A 138 10.28 -19.69 6.09
C ALA A 138 10.06 -19.79 4.58
N HIS A 139 9.21 -18.91 4.02
CA HIS A 139 8.78 -18.96 2.63
C HIS A 139 9.94 -18.66 1.66
N GLN A 140 10.24 -19.62 0.79
CA GLN A 140 11.28 -19.48 -0.26
C GLN A 140 10.70 -19.15 -1.64
N GLY A 141 9.38 -19.08 -1.76
CA GLY A 141 8.69 -18.74 -3.00
C GLY A 141 8.50 -17.25 -3.21
N ASN A 142 7.73 -16.93 -4.26
CA ASN A 142 7.46 -15.54 -4.63
C ASN A 142 6.44 -14.90 -3.68
N VAL A 143 6.84 -13.79 -3.05
CA VAL A 143 5.94 -12.91 -2.30
C VAL A 143 5.75 -11.60 -3.06
N TRP A 144 4.50 -11.26 -3.34
CA TRP A 144 4.12 -10.04 -4.02
C TRP A 144 3.52 -9.04 -3.04
N THR A 145 3.92 -7.78 -3.17
CA THR A 145 3.27 -6.67 -2.47
C THR A 145 2.45 -5.84 -3.45
N LEU A 146 1.24 -5.48 -3.03
CA LEU A 146 0.34 -4.59 -3.74
C LEU A 146 -0.08 -3.47 -2.80
N ILE A 147 -0.10 -2.27 -3.35
CA ILE A 147 -0.51 -1.06 -2.64
C ILE A 147 -1.59 -0.38 -3.45
N ILE A 148 -2.72 -0.09 -2.82
CA ILE A 148 -3.86 0.59 -3.42
C ILE A 148 -4.14 1.84 -2.60
N SER A 149 -4.10 3.00 -3.23
CA SER A 149 -4.32 4.30 -2.59
C SER A 149 -5.37 5.12 -3.32
N LEU A 150 -6.20 5.83 -2.57
CA LEU A 150 -7.19 6.78 -3.05
C LEU A 150 -6.93 8.15 -2.41
N ARG A 151 -7.30 9.22 -3.11
CA ARG A 151 -7.40 10.54 -2.48
C ARG A 151 -8.54 10.52 -1.46
N ARG A 152 -8.42 11.29 -0.37
CA ARG A 152 -9.41 11.35 0.71
C ARG A 152 -10.82 11.64 0.21
N GLU A 153 -10.96 12.61 -0.68
CA GLU A 153 -12.25 13.01 -1.26
C GLU A 153 -12.91 11.87 -2.06
N ASP A 154 -12.13 11.06 -2.75
CA ASP A 154 -12.62 9.90 -3.49
C ASP A 154 -12.97 8.75 -2.54
N ALA A 155 -12.15 8.51 -1.51
CA ALA A 155 -12.44 7.50 -0.50
C ALA A 155 -13.72 7.82 0.28
N GLU A 156 -13.96 9.09 0.60
CA GLU A 156 -15.21 9.56 1.19
C GLU A 156 -16.40 9.31 0.28
N ARG A 157 -16.32 9.79 -0.95
CA ARG A 157 -17.39 9.68 -1.95
C ARG A 157 -17.74 8.23 -2.28
N LEU A 158 -16.74 7.34 -2.34
CA LEU A 158 -16.90 5.93 -2.72
C LEU A 158 -17.09 4.99 -1.52
N GLY A 159 -17.11 5.52 -0.29
CA GLY A 159 -17.31 4.74 0.94
C GLY A 159 -16.09 3.95 1.43
N PHE A 160 -14.89 4.24 0.92
CA PHE A 160 -13.61 3.60 1.28
C PHE A 160 -12.89 4.26 2.48
N ASN A 161 -13.64 4.87 3.39
CA ASN A 161 -13.10 5.49 4.61
C ASN A 161 -12.81 4.53 5.76
N THR A 162 -13.23 3.26 5.65
CA THR A 162 -13.12 2.27 6.72
C THR A 162 -12.45 1.01 6.23
N GLY A 163 -11.66 0.38 7.08
CA GLY A 163 -10.99 -0.88 6.78
C GLY A 163 -11.97 -2.00 6.42
N ILE A 164 -13.19 -1.95 6.96
CA ILE A 164 -14.26 -2.92 6.65
C ILE A 164 -14.60 -2.90 5.15
N ARG A 165 -14.75 -1.72 4.53
CA ARG A 165 -15.04 -1.63 3.07
C ARG A 165 -13.90 -2.21 2.25
N TRP A 166 -12.65 -1.85 2.59
CA TRP A 166 -11.44 -2.37 1.91
C TRP A 166 -11.32 -3.88 2.04
N ARG A 167 -11.52 -4.43 3.24
CA ARG A 167 -11.50 -5.87 3.51
C ARG A 167 -12.55 -6.60 2.68
N ASN A 168 -13.79 -6.12 2.70
CA ASN A 168 -14.88 -6.75 1.98
C ASN A 168 -14.63 -6.75 0.46
N MET A 169 -14.11 -5.65 -0.09
CA MET A 169 -13.67 -5.59 -1.50
C MET A 169 -12.54 -6.59 -1.77
N LEU A 170 -11.50 -6.67 -0.94
CA LEU A 170 -10.41 -7.62 -1.20
C LEU A 170 -10.88 -9.09 -1.19
N ARG A 171 -11.85 -9.42 -0.34
CA ARG A 171 -12.48 -10.75 -0.33
C ARG A 171 -13.23 -11.04 -1.64
N THR A 172 -14.00 -10.10 -2.18
CA THR A 172 -14.64 -10.27 -3.50
C THR A 172 -13.63 -10.37 -4.64
N GLN A 173 -12.44 -9.76 -4.48
CA GLN A 173 -11.37 -9.74 -5.48
C GLN A 173 -10.40 -10.93 -5.38
N THR A 174 -10.58 -11.85 -4.42
CA THR A 174 -9.59 -12.91 -4.14
C THR A 174 -9.36 -13.83 -5.35
N GLN A 175 -10.43 -14.19 -6.10
CA GLN A 175 -10.27 -14.95 -7.34
C GLN A 175 -9.46 -14.20 -8.40
N SER A 176 -9.73 -12.90 -8.57
CA SER A 176 -8.96 -12.08 -9.50
C SER A 176 -7.50 -11.94 -9.05
N LEU A 177 -7.24 -12.03 -7.74
CA LEU A 177 -5.90 -12.05 -7.16
C LEU A 177 -5.13 -13.31 -7.52
N ALA A 178 -5.70 -14.47 -7.23
CA ALA A 178 -5.16 -15.77 -7.61
C ALA A 178 -4.84 -15.83 -9.11
N ASP A 179 -5.81 -15.50 -9.97
CA ASP A 179 -5.64 -15.54 -11.42
C ASP A 179 -4.49 -14.65 -11.91
N SER A 180 -4.40 -13.42 -11.37
CA SER A 180 -3.42 -12.44 -11.82
C SER A 180 -2.00 -12.82 -11.41
N LEU A 181 -1.87 -13.54 -10.29
CA LEU A 181 -0.61 -14.08 -9.78
C LEU A 181 -0.31 -15.49 -10.30
N LYS A 182 -1.23 -16.11 -11.06
CA LYS A 182 -1.14 -17.51 -11.49
C LYS A 182 -0.93 -18.47 -10.31
N ILE A 183 -1.71 -18.27 -9.26
CA ILE A 183 -1.74 -19.13 -8.07
C ILE A 183 -3.09 -19.84 -8.06
N PRO A 184 -3.16 -21.18 -8.00
CA PRO A 184 -4.40 -21.89 -7.70
C PRO A 184 -5.04 -21.36 -6.41
N MET A 185 -6.37 -21.21 -6.39
CA MET A 185 -7.05 -20.55 -5.26
C MET A 185 -6.79 -21.21 -3.91
N ASP A 186 -6.69 -22.53 -3.89
CA ASP A 186 -6.39 -23.34 -2.71
C ASP A 186 -4.93 -23.22 -2.22
N HIS A 187 -4.04 -22.70 -3.07
CA HIS A 187 -2.65 -22.39 -2.71
C HIS A 187 -2.45 -20.92 -2.33
N LEU A 188 -3.40 -20.04 -2.62
CA LEU A 188 -3.27 -18.60 -2.38
C LEU A 188 -3.33 -18.28 -0.88
N LYS A 189 -2.32 -17.56 -0.40
CA LYS A 189 -2.38 -16.83 0.86
C LYS A 189 -2.23 -15.35 0.61
N TRP A 190 -3.05 -14.54 1.28
CA TRP A 190 -2.93 -13.09 1.24
C TRP A 190 -3.23 -12.46 2.59
N TYR A 191 -2.61 -11.33 2.87
CA TYR A 191 -2.86 -10.52 4.07
C TYR A 191 -2.85 -9.05 3.68
N ALA A 192 -3.67 -8.23 4.31
CA ALA A 192 -3.65 -6.80 4.08
C ALA A 192 -3.81 -5.99 5.36
N ALA A 193 -3.35 -4.75 5.35
CA ALA A 193 -3.61 -3.75 6.36
C ALA A 193 -4.14 -2.48 5.69
N PHE A 194 -5.16 -1.87 6.31
CA PHE A 194 -5.70 -0.57 5.90
C PHE A 194 -5.15 0.54 6.79
N HIS A 195 -4.76 1.64 6.17
CA HIS A 195 -4.16 2.81 6.79
C HIS A 195 -5.04 4.01 6.45
N ASN A 196 -5.71 4.56 7.47
CA ASN A 196 -6.68 5.64 7.27
C ASN A 196 -6.01 7.02 7.30
N GLU A 197 -4.95 7.20 6.51
CA GLU A 197 -4.15 8.43 6.49
C GLU A 197 -4.94 9.63 5.94
N SER A 198 -4.78 10.81 6.55
CA SER A 198 -5.66 11.97 6.34
C SER A 198 -5.90 12.35 4.87
N HIS A 199 -4.86 12.31 4.03
CA HIS A 199 -4.96 12.73 2.62
C HIS A 199 -5.15 11.55 1.66
N HIS A 200 -4.57 10.39 1.97
CA HIS A 200 -4.49 9.25 1.06
C HIS A 200 -4.73 7.93 1.80
N PRO A 201 -5.98 7.60 2.14
CA PRO A 201 -6.31 6.28 2.68
C PRO A 201 -5.89 5.19 1.70
N HIS A 202 -5.18 4.18 2.22
CA HIS A 202 -4.58 3.15 1.40
C HIS A 202 -4.49 1.80 2.10
N ILE A 203 -4.26 0.76 1.31
CA ILE A 203 -3.93 -0.57 1.82
C ILE A 203 -2.53 -1.00 1.39
N HIS A 204 -1.92 -1.80 2.24
CA HIS A 204 -0.82 -2.69 1.88
C HIS A 204 -1.37 -4.12 1.84
N LEU A 205 -1.12 -4.84 0.76
CA LEU A 205 -1.48 -6.24 0.57
C LEU A 205 -0.23 -7.06 0.27
N LEU A 206 -0.10 -8.20 0.92
CA LEU A 206 0.86 -9.25 0.62
C LEU A 206 0.10 -10.45 0.04
N ALA A 207 0.65 -11.09 -0.99
CA ALA A 207 0.13 -12.33 -1.53
C ALA A 207 1.24 -13.26 -1.98
N TYR A 208 1.09 -14.55 -1.70
CA TYR A 208 2.04 -15.60 -2.04
C TYR A 208 1.33 -16.95 -2.18
N SER A 209 2.00 -17.93 -2.79
CA SER A 209 1.51 -19.29 -2.89
C SER A 209 2.10 -20.15 -1.76
N THR A 210 1.38 -21.15 -1.28
CA THR A 210 1.95 -22.21 -0.44
C THR A 210 2.94 -23.10 -1.18
N VAL A 211 2.98 -23.03 -2.52
CA VAL A 211 3.91 -23.77 -3.38
C VAL A 211 4.95 -22.80 -3.97
N GLU A 212 6.23 -23.03 -3.66
CA GLU A 212 7.32 -22.09 -3.95
C GLU A 212 7.49 -21.74 -5.44
N LYS A 213 7.15 -22.66 -6.33
CA LYS A 213 7.29 -22.51 -7.79
C LYS A 213 6.11 -21.78 -8.45
N GLU A 214 5.14 -21.31 -7.69
CA GLU A 214 3.98 -20.56 -8.20
C GLU A 214 4.12 -19.05 -7.91
N GLY A 215 3.08 -18.27 -8.22
CA GLY A 215 3.08 -16.84 -7.93
C GLY A 215 3.90 -16.03 -8.91
N PHE A 216 3.54 -16.06 -10.20
CA PHE A 216 4.17 -15.25 -11.23
C PHE A 216 3.27 -14.11 -11.67
N LEU A 217 3.74 -12.88 -11.48
CA LEU A 217 3.04 -11.68 -11.92
C LEU A 217 3.59 -11.18 -13.27
N THR A 218 2.73 -11.15 -14.29
CA THR A 218 3.06 -10.59 -15.61
C THR A 218 2.50 -9.18 -15.77
N LYS A 219 2.96 -8.43 -16.77
CA LYS A 219 2.35 -7.13 -17.14
C LYS A 219 0.84 -7.24 -17.40
N GLN A 220 0.40 -8.34 -18.00
CA GLN A 220 -1.02 -8.61 -18.23
C GLN A 220 -1.75 -8.91 -16.91
N GLY A 221 -1.14 -9.65 -15.99
CA GLY A 221 -1.68 -9.89 -14.64
C GLY A 221 -1.86 -8.58 -13.86
N VAL A 222 -0.86 -7.69 -13.92
CA VAL A 222 -0.95 -6.33 -13.35
C VAL A 222 -2.13 -5.55 -13.94
N ALA A 223 -2.27 -5.57 -15.28
CA ALA A 223 -3.36 -4.86 -15.95
C ALA A 223 -4.74 -5.45 -15.60
N LYS A 224 -4.86 -6.79 -15.54
CA LYS A 224 -6.08 -7.50 -15.15
C LYS A 224 -6.49 -7.12 -13.73
N MET A 225 -5.55 -7.18 -12.79
CA MET A 225 -5.78 -6.79 -11.40
C MET A 225 -6.24 -5.34 -11.27
N ARG A 226 -5.52 -4.41 -11.91
CA ARG A 226 -5.87 -2.99 -11.90
C ARG A 226 -7.26 -2.75 -12.47
N SER A 227 -7.60 -3.43 -13.57
CA SER A 227 -8.92 -3.33 -14.18
C SER A 227 -10.02 -3.87 -13.26
N SER A 228 -9.79 -5.01 -12.60
CA SER A 228 -10.76 -5.61 -11.68
C SER A 228 -11.03 -4.72 -10.47
N LEU A 229 -9.96 -4.21 -9.85
CA LEU A 229 -10.06 -3.28 -8.72
C LEU A 229 -10.75 -1.98 -9.11
N ALA A 230 -10.40 -1.40 -10.25
CA ALA A 230 -11.02 -0.17 -10.73
C ALA A 230 -12.52 -0.35 -10.99
N LYS A 231 -12.95 -1.51 -11.52
CA LYS A 231 -14.37 -1.80 -11.75
C LYS A 231 -15.18 -1.89 -10.45
N ASP A 232 -14.61 -2.46 -9.39
CA ASP A 232 -15.27 -2.56 -8.08
C ASP A 232 -15.28 -1.20 -7.35
N ILE A 233 -14.14 -0.52 -7.32
CA ILE A 233 -13.99 0.76 -6.63
C ILE A 233 -14.86 1.86 -7.28
N PHE A 234 -14.91 1.90 -8.62
CA PHE A 234 -15.60 2.94 -9.38
C PHE A 234 -16.88 2.43 -10.05
N GLU A 235 -17.50 1.36 -9.53
CA GLU A 235 -18.69 0.75 -10.12
C GLU A 235 -19.79 1.78 -10.44
N GLN A 236 -20.09 2.66 -9.47
CA GLN A 236 -21.09 3.72 -9.63
C GLN A 236 -20.69 4.79 -10.66
N ASP A 237 -19.40 5.15 -10.73
CA ASP A 237 -18.90 6.10 -11.72
C ASP A 237 -18.98 5.51 -13.14
N LEU A 238 -18.76 4.21 -13.29
CA LEU A 238 -18.89 3.50 -14.57
C LEU A 238 -20.35 3.42 -15.02
N LEU A 239 -21.28 3.10 -14.11
CA LEU A 239 -22.73 3.11 -14.41
C LEU A 239 -23.19 4.49 -14.93
N CYS A 240 -22.75 5.57 -14.26
CA CYS A 240 -23.03 6.95 -14.70
C CYS A 240 -22.47 7.32 -16.09
N ILE A 241 -21.44 6.62 -16.58
CA ILE A 241 -20.91 6.82 -17.94
C ILE A 241 -21.77 6.06 -18.95
N TYR A 242 -22.20 4.84 -18.63
CA TYR A 242 -23.05 4.02 -19.51
C TYR A 242 -24.49 4.54 -19.61
N GLU A 243 -24.98 5.26 -18.58
CA GLU A 243 -26.31 5.88 -18.59
C GLU A 243 -26.35 7.26 -19.28
N ARG A 244 -25.20 7.82 -19.68
CA ARG A 244 -25.18 9.00 -20.56
C ARG A 244 -25.41 8.54 -21.99
N PRO A 245 -26.42 9.06 -22.70
CA PRO A 245 -26.51 8.89 -24.14
C PRO A 245 -25.20 9.36 -24.78
N LEU A 246 -24.66 8.57 -25.71
CA LEU A 246 -23.62 9.05 -26.62
C LEU A 246 -24.15 10.33 -27.26
N GLN A 247 -23.56 11.47 -26.90
CA GLN A 247 -23.74 12.75 -27.61
C GLN A 247 -22.83 12.77 -28.83
#